data_AF-X6M0S3-F1
#
_entry.id   AF-X6M0S3-F1
#
_cell.length_a   1.000
_cell.length_b   1.000
_cell.length_c   1.000
_cell.angle_alpha   90.00
_cell.angle_beta   90.00
_cell.angle_gamma   90.00
#
_symmetry.space_group_name_H-M   'P 1'
#
loop_
_entity.id
_entity.type
_entity.pdbx_description
1 polymer ?
#
loop_
_entity_poly.entity_id
_entity_poly.type
_entity_poly.pdbx_seq_one_letter_code
_entity_poly.pdbx_strand_id
1 'polypeptide(L)'
;ININIPLFQCSDEMTIESYLESLERLHPKIKNHASNSDELEIIQSLFCDPQERQNAVQTLGQVIVLLVRHINKIQLDERLCNWTETMPFDKEDCNLFNEKNVKLLVKHVGELWHALKYKKTENIYNKHFF
;
A
#
# COMPACT_ATOMS: atom_id res chain seq x y z
N ILE A 1 0.16 -8.70 33.63
CA ILE A 1 -0.87 -8.28 32.66
C ILE A 1 -0.17 -8.19 31.32
N ASN A 2 -0.36 -9.19 30.44
CA ASN A 2 0.17 -9.15 29.09
C ASN A 2 -0.76 -8.22 28.31
N ILE A 3 -0.31 -7.00 28.00
CA ILE A 3 -1.12 -6.01 27.29
C ILE A 3 -1.16 -6.48 25.84
N ASN A 4 -2.11 -7.35 25.53
CA ASN A 4 -2.48 -7.67 24.16
C ASN A 4 -3.21 -6.43 23.63
N ILE A 5 -2.44 -5.40 23.30
CA ILE A 5 -2.95 -4.24 22.58
C ILE A 5 -3.46 -4.82 21.25
N PRO A 6 -4.75 -4.71 20.91
CA PRO A 6 -5.17 -5.01 19.56
C PRO A 6 -4.45 -3.97 18.70
N LEU A 7 -3.37 -4.41 18.04
CA LEU A 7 -2.38 -3.53 17.40
C LEU A 7 -2.98 -2.65 16.29
N PHE A 8 -4.22 -2.95 15.90
CA PHE A 8 -4.95 -2.39 14.79
C PHE A 8 -6.43 -2.18 15.14
N GLN A 9 -6.72 -1.33 16.12
CA GLN A 9 -8.00 -0.61 16.03
C GLN A 9 -7.93 0.17 14.71
N CYS A 10 -8.83 -0.14 13.77
CA CYS A 10 -8.95 0.52 12.47
C CYS A 10 -8.59 2.00 12.59
N SER A 11 -7.36 2.36 12.18
CA SER A 11 -7.05 3.76 11.96
C SER A 11 -7.99 4.19 10.84
N ASP A 12 -8.80 5.20 11.09
CA ASP A 12 -9.66 5.73 10.05
C ASP A 12 -8.81 6.20 8.86
N GLU A 13 -9.45 6.28 7.70
CA GLU A 13 -8.77 6.60 6.44
C GLU A 13 -7.98 7.91 6.52
N MET A 14 -8.51 8.93 7.21
CA MET A 14 -7.83 10.21 7.44
C MET A 14 -6.53 10.03 8.23
N THR A 15 -6.54 9.14 9.21
CA THR A 15 -5.35 8.80 9.99
C THR A 15 -4.29 8.10 9.11
N ILE A 16 -4.70 7.18 8.23
CA ILE A 16 -3.77 6.51 7.30
C ILE A 16 -3.17 7.50 6.30
N GLU A 17 -3.97 8.40 5.73
CA GLU A 17 -3.46 9.43 4.82
C GLU A 17 -2.44 10.33 5.52
N SER A 18 -2.71 10.77 6.76
CA SER A 18 -1.75 11.56 7.54
C SER A 18 -0.44 10.81 7.82
N TYR A 19 -0.51 9.50 8.06
CA TYR A 19 0.68 8.66 8.19
C TYR A 19 1.44 8.55 6.87
N LEU A 20 0.75 8.36 5.76
CA LEU A 20 1.37 8.32 4.43
C LEU A 20 2.05 9.66 4.11
N GLU A 21 1.41 10.80 4.36
CA GLU A 21 2.02 12.13 4.19
C GLU A 21 3.30 12.29 5.02
N SER A 22 3.28 11.81 6.26
CA SER A 22 4.45 11.82 7.14
C SER A 22 5.58 10.95 6.58
N LEU A 23 5.23 9.76 6.08
CA LEU A 23 6.16 8.82 5.44
C LEU A 23 6.80 9.43 4.19
N GLU A 24 5.99 10.04 3.32
CA GLU A 24 6.41 10.71 2.10
C GLU A 24 7.30 11.93 2.34
N ARG A 25 6.99 12.71 3.38
CA ARG A 25 7.82 13.86 3.77
C ARG A 25 9.21 13.43 4.21
N LEU A 26 9.30 12.32 4.94
CA LEU A 26 10.56 11.81 5.48
C LEU A 26 11.33 10.95 4.45
N HIS A 27 10.62 10.32 3.53
CA HIS A 27 11.18 9.55 2.42
C HIS A 27 10.57 10.00 1.08
N PRO A 28 11.06 11.12 0.49
CA PRO A 28 10.49 11.69 -0.74
C PRO A 28 10.49 10.74 -1.95
N LYS A 29 11.31 9.69 -1.91
CA LYS A 29 11.30 8.63 -2.93
C LYS A 29 10.02 7.80 -2.93
N ILE A 30 9.29 7.72 -1.81
CA ILE A 30 7.98 7.04 -1.74
C ILE A 30 6.93 7.87 -2.47
N LYS A 31 6.94 9.20 -2.29
CA LYS A 31 6.02 10.13 -2.96
C LYS A 31 6.23 10.22 -4.46
N ASN A 32 7.50 10.28 -4.86
CA ASN A 32 7.89 10.52 -6.25
C ASN A 32 8.15 9.21 -7.02
N HIS A 33 7.89 8.05 -6.41
CA HIS A 33 7.99 6.80 -7.13
C HIS A 33 6.86 6.74 -8.16
N ALA A 34 7.23 6.37 -9.38
CA ALA A 34 6.29 6.07 -10.44
C ALA A 34 6.67 4.70 -11.00
N SER A 35 5.75 3.76 -10.90
CA SER A 35 5.84 2.47 -11.55
C SER A 35 5.87 2.67 -13.06
N ASN A 36 6.56 1.78 -13.77
CA ASN A 36 6.42 1.71 -15.22
C ASN A 36 5.02 1.18 -15.60
N SER A 37 4.67 1.23 -16.89
CA SER A 37 3.36 0.80 -17.40
C SER A 37 3.01 -0.63 -16.99
N ASP A 38 3.98 -1.52 -17.02
CA ASP A 38 3.80 -2.96 -16.79
C ASP A 38 3.57 -3.23 -15.29
N GLU A 39 4.34 -2.56 -14.43
CA GLU A 39 4.15 -2.60 -12.98
C GLU A 39 2.76 -2.07 -12.57
N LEU A 40 2.33 -0.95 -13.17
CA LEU A 40 1.03 -0.34 -12.90
C LEU A 40 -0.13 -1.23 -13.35
N GLU A 41 -0.03 -1.82 -14.55
CA GLU A 41 -1.03 -2.77 -15.07
C GLU A 41 -1.16 -3.98 -14.16
N ILE A 42 -0.04 -4.51 -13.65
CA ILE A 42 -0.08 -5.65 -12.75
C ILE A 42 -0.72 -5.27 -11.41
N ILE A 43 -0.35 -4.13 -10.82
CA ILE A 43 -0.98 -3.60 -9.61
C ILE A 43 -2.50 -3.48 -9.79
N GLN A 44 -2.96 -2.94 -10.92
CA GLN A 44 -4.39 -2.84 -11.20
C GLN A 44 -5.06 -4.20 -11.38
N SER A 45 -4.37 -5.15 -12.03
CA SER A 45 -4.86 -6.51 -12.27
C SER A 45 -4.90 -7.38 -11.00
N LEU A 46 -4.06 -7.07 -10.00
CA LEU A 46 -4.00 -7.76 -8.72
C LEU A 46 -5.26 -7.53 -7.88
N PHE A 47 -5.95 -6.41 -8.09
CA PHE A 47 -7.05 -5.96 -7.24
C PHE A 47 -8.30 -5.60 -8.06
N CYS A 48 -8.58 -6.40 -9.10
CA CYS A 48 -9.77 -6.24 -9.93
C CYS A 48 -11.05 -6.65 -9.21
N ASP A 49 -10.99 -7.64 -8.33
CA ASP A 49 -12.11 -8.04 -7.48
C ASP A 49 -12.34 -7.00 -6.36
N PRO A 50 -13.58 -6.54 -6.14
CA PRO A 50 -13.88 -5.54 -5.10
C PRO A 50 -13.53 -5.98 -3.68
N GLN A 51 -13.68 -7.26 -3.34
CA GLN A 51 -13.39 -7.79 -2.01
C GLN A 51 -11.88 -7.92 -1.80
N GLU A 52 -11.16 -8.47 -2.78
CA GLU A 52 -9.69 -8.52 -2.76
C GLU A 52 -9.09 -7.12 -2.65
N ARG A 53 -9.66 -6.15 -3.39
CA ARG A 53 -9.25 -4.75 -3.32
C ARG A 53 -9.49 -4.14 -1.95
N GLN A 54 -10.63 -4.40 -1.32
CA GLN A 54 -10.91 -3.91 0.03
C GLN A 54 -9.93 -4.49 1.05
N ASN A 55 -9.65 -5.79 0.97
CA ASN A 55 -8.68 -6.46 1.83
C ASN A 55 -7.26 -5.89 1.62
N ALA A 56 -6.88 -5.64 0.36
CA ALA A 56 -5.59 -5.03 0.04
C ALA A 56 -5.45 -3.60 0.57
N VAL A 57 -6.51 -2.77 0.48
CA VAL A 57 -6.52 -1.43 1.07
C VAL A 57 -6.34 -1.48 2.58
N GLN A 58 -7.07 -2.39 3.25
CA GLN A 58 -6.97 -2.54 4.70
C GLN A 58 -5.56 -2.97 5.12
N THR A 59 -5.03 -4.00 4.47
CA THR A 59 -3.68 -4.52 4.74
C THR A 59 -2.62 -3.47 4.47
N LEU A 60 -2.71 -2.75 3.34
CA LEU A 60 -1.78 -1.67 3.00
C LEU A 60 -1.82 -0.53 4.03
N GLY A 61 -3.01 -0.17 4.52
CA GLY A 61 -3.16 0.83 5.57
C GLY A 61 -2.40 0.45 6.84
N GLN A 62 -2.49 -0.80 7.27
CA GLN A 62 -1.71 -1.29 8.41
C GLN A 62 -0.20 -1.27 8.15
N VAL A 63 0.23 -1.64 6.94
CA VAL A 63 1.64 -1.56 6.54
C VAL A 63 2.16 -0.12 6.60
N ILE A 64 1.37 0.87 6.15
CA ILE A 64 1.72 2.30 6.26
C ILE A 64 1.94 2.70 7.73
N VAL A 65 1.03 2.32 8.63
CA VAL A 65 1.18 2.60 10.07
C VAL A 65 2.48 2.02 10.62
N LEU A 66 2.83 0.80 10.24
CA LEU A 66 4.05 0.14 10.69
C LEU A 66 5.31 0.79 10.14
N LEU A 67 5.31 1.14 8.86
CA LEU A 67 6.42 1.86 8.24
C LEU A 67 6.67 3.19 8.96
N VAL A 68 5.63 3.95 9.29
CA VAL A 68 5.79 5.18 10.07
C VAL A 68 6.33 4.91 11.47
N ARG A 69 5.85 3.88 12.18
CA ARG A 69 6.36 3.50 13.51
C ARG A 69 7.83 3.09 13.48
N HIS A 70 8.31 2.60 12.34
CA HIS A 70 9.69 2.16 12.15
C HIS A 70 10.44 2.98 11.09
N ILE A 71 10.10 4.27 10.97
CA ILE A 71 10.60 5.17 9.91
C ILE A 71 12.12 5.16 9.72
N ASN A 72 12.87 4.96 10.80
CA ASN A 72 14.33 4.94 10.83
C ASN A 72 14.95 3.63 10.32
N LYS A 73 14.14 2.58 10.11
CA LYS A 73 14.57 1.24 9.66
C LYS A 73 14.17 0.95 8.21
N ILE A 74 13.48 1.88 7.57
CA ILE A 74 12.95 1.69 6.22
C ILE A 74 14.09 1.51 5.21
N GLN A 75 14.03 0.41 4.47
CA GLN A 75 14.81 0.20 3.26
C GLN A 75 13.87 0.21 2.06
N LEU A 76 14.05 1.19 1.17
CA LEU A 76 13.11 1.45 0.08
C LEU A 76 13.04 0.33 -0.96
N ASP A 77 14.11 -0.43 -1.12
CA ASP A 77 14.20 -1.58 -2.03
C ASP A 77 13.92 -2.93 -1.33
N GLU A 78 13.47 -2.89 -0.08
CA GLU A 78 12.97 -4.07 0.61
C GLU A 78 11.59 -4.46 0.10
N ARG A 79 11.30 -5.77 0.09
CA ARG A 79 9.98 -6.27 -0.31
C ARG A 79 8.94 -5.89 0.71
N LEU A 80 7.77 -5.47 0.22
CA LEU A 80 6.66 -5.12 1.09
C LEU A 80 6.15 -6.32 1.89
N CYS A 81 6.21 -7.53 1.32
CA CYS A 81 5.80 -8.76 2.01
C CYS A 81 6.65 -9.08 3.26
N ASN A 82 7.92 -8.66 3.31
CA ASN A 82 8.72 -8.82 4.53
C ASN A 82 8.11 -8.03 5.69
N TRP A 83 7.55 -6.85 5.41
CA TRP A 83 6.91 -6.02 6.43
C TRP A 83 5.58 -6.62 6.90
N THR A 84 4.82 -7.25 6.01
CA THR A 84 3.60 -7.98 6.39
C THR A 84 3.89 -9.23 7.20
N GLU A 85 5.00 -9.94 6.92
CA GLU A 85 5.42 -11.11 7.72
C GLU A 85 5.82 -10.75 9.16
N THR A 86 6.22 -9.51 9.42
CA THR A 86 6.48 -9.04 10.79
C THR A 86 5.21 -8.73 11.59
N MET A 87 4.03 -8.83 10.96
CA MET A 87 2.73 -8.61 11.58
C MET A 87 1.99 -9.92 11.84
N PRO A 88 1.02 -9.94 12.77
CA PRO A 88 0.11 -11.06 12.96
C PRO A 88 -0.98 -11.09 11.87
N PHE A 89 -0.59 -10.97 10.60
CA PHE A 89 -1.49 -11.19 9.48
C PHE A 89 -1.66 -12.68 9.21
N ASP A 90 -2.83 -13.05 8.69
CA ASP A 90 -3.00 -14.38 8.14
C ASP A 90 -2.16 -14.51 6.87
N LYS A 91 -1.75 -15.76 6.58
CA LYS A 91 -0.83 -16.06 5.47
C LYS A 91 -1.36 -15.59 4.10
N GLU A 92 -2.69 -15.52 3.96
CA GLU A 92 -3.38 -15.03 2.77
C GLU A 92 -3.11 -13.54 2.53
N ASP A 93 -3.17 -12.70 3.57
CA ASP A 93 -2.90 -11.26 3.49
C ASP A 93 -1.42 -10.98 3.17
N CYS A 94 -0.50 -11.79 3.73
CA CYS A 94 0.92 -11.73 3.38
C CYS A 94 1.18 -12.08 1.90
N ASN A 95 0.37 -12.97 1.33
CA ASN A 95 0.50 -13.39 -0.06
C ASN A 95 -0.03 -12.35 -1.06
N LEU A 96 -0.92 -11.44 -0.65
CA LEU A 96 -1.46 -10.37 -1.51
C LEU A 96 -0.36 -9.53 -2.18
N PHE A 97 0.76 -9.32 -1.48
CA PHE A 97 1.90 -8.55 -1.99
C PHE A 97 3.05 -9.42 -2.51
N ASN A 98 2.88 -10.74 -2.48
CA ASN A 98 3.88 -11.71 -2.91
C ASN A 98 3.50 -12.40 -4.24
N GLU A 99 2.21 -12.40 -4.60
CA GLU A 99 1.72 -13.07 -5.81
C GLU A 99 1.93 -12.25 -7.10
N LYS A 100 2.19 -12.99 -8.19
CA LYS A 100 2.28 -12.55 -9.60
C LYS A 100 3.57 -11.86 -10.07
N ASN A 101 4.75 -12.35 -9.66
CA ASN A 101 6.07 -11.96 -10.24
C ASN A 101 6.43 -10.47 -10.13
N VAL A 102 5.61 -9.65 -9.49
CA VAL A 102 5.92 -8.24 -9.25
C VAL A 102 6.56 -8.10 -7.89
N LYS A 103 7.77 -7.56 -7.91
CA LYS A 103 8.51 -7.22 -6.70
C LYS A 103 7.91 -5.93 -6.16
N LEU A 104 6.86 -6.02 -5.34
CA LEU A 104 6.35 -4.85 -4.63
C LEU A 104 7.32 -4.48 -3.53
N LEU A 105 7.83 -3.25 -3.60
CA LEU A 105 8.85 -2.73 -2.69
C LEU A 105 8.25 -1.64 -1.80
N VAL A 106 8.93 -1.33 -0.70
CA VAL A 106 8.49 -0.26 0.22
C VAL A 106 8.32 1.08 -0.50
N LYS A 107 9.15 1.38 -1.51
CA LYS A 107 9.00 2.60 -2.31
C LYS A 107 7.69 2.69 -3.11
N HIS A 108 7.00 1.59 -3.35
CA HIS A 108 5.73 1.54 -4.10
C HIS A 108 4.52 1.89 -3.24
N VAL A 109 4.66 2.00 -1.91
CA VAL A 109 3.54 2.13 -0.97
C VAL A 109 2.65 3.33 -1.23
N GLY A 110 3.22 4.49 -1.56
CA GLY A 110 2.42 5.68 -1.88
C GLY A 110 1.58 5.49 -3.14
N GLU A 111 2.22 5.06 -4.23
CA GLU A 111 1.53 4.77 -5.49
C GLU A 111 0.47 3.68 -5.35
N LEU A 112 0.76 2.60 -4.60
CA LEU A 112 -0.20 1.53 -4.30
C LEU A 112 -1.43 2.06 -3.56
N TRP A 113 -1.23 2.91 -2.53
CA TRP A 113 -2.33 3.50 -1.78
C TRP A 113 -3.21 4.33 -2.70
N HIS A 114 -2.60 5.18 -3.52
CA HIS A 114 -3.32 6.01 -4.47
C HIS A 114 -4.06 5.20 -5.53
N ALA A 115 -3.44 4.18 -6.13
CA ALA A 115 -4.06 3.33 -7.13
C ALA A 115 -5.24 2.51 -6.57
N LEU A 116 -5.08 2.01 -5.34
CA LEU A 116 -6.10 1.20 -4.67
C LEU A 116 -7.26 2.03 -4.14
N LYS A 117 -7.04 3.27 -3.67
CA LYS A 117 -8.11 4.16 -3.20
C LYS A 117 -8.77 4.88 -4.36
N TYR A 118 -7.98 5.61 -5.12
CA TYR A 118 -8.41 6.37 -6.26
C TYR A 118 -8.24 5.48 -7.49
N LYS A 119 -9.13 4.48 -7.66
CA LYS A 119 -9.38 3.98 -9.02
C LYS A 119 -9.71 5.24 -9.80
N LYS A 120 -8.79 5.62 -10.68
CA LYS A 120 -8.92 6.84 -11.45
C LYS A 120 -10.33 6.83 -12.03
N THR A 121 -11.03 7.91 -11.80
CA THR A 121 -12.20 8.38 -12.52
C THR A 121 -11.84 8.57 -14.00
N GLU A 122 -11.27 7.54 -14.63
CA GLU A 122 -10.80 7.48 -16.00
C GLU A 122 -11.90 7.03 -16.95
N ASN A 123 -13.15 7.33 -16.58
CA ASN A 123 -14.29 7.33 -17.50
C ASN A 123 -14.89 8.72 -17.72
N ILE A 124 -14.25 9.81 -17.24
CA ILE A 124 -14.80 11.18 -17.42
C ILE A 124 -13.95 12.08 -18.34
N TYR A 125 -12.70 11.74 -18.67
CA TYR A 125 -11.86 12.58 -19.54
C TYR A 125 -11.60 12.03 -20.95
N ASN A 126 -12.33 11.01 -21.41
CA ASN A 126 -12.42 10.68 -22.85
C ASN A 126 -13.56 11.45 -23.54
N LYS A 127 -13.62 12.76 -23.35
CA LYS A 127 -14.43 13.64 -24.19
C LYS A 127 -13.61 14.87 -24.57
N HIS A 128 -13.39 14.99 -25.87
CA HIS A 128 -12.77 16.09 -26.60
C HIS A 128 -11.23 16.10 -26.61
N PHE A 129 -10.66 15.36 -27.55
CA PHE A 129 -9.75 15.94 -28.56
C PHE A 129 -9.82 15.07 -29.83
N PHE A 130 -10.73 15.45 -30.74
CA PHE A 130 -10.58 15.32 -32.19
C PHE A 130 -10.65 16.73 -32.75
#